data_AF-A0A656G5W2-F1
#
_entry.id   AF-A0A656G5W2-F1
#
_cell.length_a   1.000
_cell.length_b   1.000
_cell.length_c   1.000
_cell.angle_alpha   90.00
_cell.angle_beta   90.00
_cell.angle_gamma   90.00
#
_symmetry.space_group_name_H-M   'P 1'
#
loop_
_entity.id
_entity.type
_entity.pdbx_description
1 polymer ?
#
loop_
_entity_poly.entity_id
_entity_poly.type
_entity_poly.pdbx_seq_one_letter_code
_entity_poly.pdbx_strand_id
1 'polypeptide(L)'
;TVEQFEQMRERGAFALSWQANDLHYGIPIEIDQWLLEGHDVLINGSRAHLQKAQLRYPTLLAVLLTVNQDVLRQRLLGAQQGNPCGNRGAPSAQLALCRGFTGEQSAGLPAG
;
A
#
# COMPACT_ATOMS: atom_id res chain seq x y z
N THR A 1 -18.76 10.39 -4.98
CA THR A 1 -19.71 9.78 -4.01
C THR A 1 -19.39 8.31 -3.85
N VAL A 2 -19.95 7.62 -2.85
CA VAL A 2 -19.80 6.16 -2.70
C VAL A 2 -20.24 5.44 -3.97
N GLU A 3 -21.36 5.87 -4.57
CA GLU A 3 -21.88 5.29 -5.82
C GLU A 3 -20.88 5.42 -6.98
N GLN A 4 -20.18 6.55 -7.12
CA GLN A 4 -19.13 6.69 -8.13
C GLN A 4 -17.95 5.75 -7.89
N PHE A 5 -17.54 5.58 -6.63
CA PHE A 5 -16.48 4.65 -6.28
C PHE A 5 -16.86 3.21 -6.63
N GLU A 6 -18.10 2.81 -6.29
CA GLU A 6 -18.62 1.49 -6.61
C GLU A 6 -18.70 1.25 -8.12
N GLN A 7 -19.17 2.23 -8.89
CA GLN A 7 -19.17 2.15 -10.36
C GLN A 7 -17.75 2.02 -10.92
N MET A 8 -16.77 2.73 -10.38
CA MET A 8 -15.37 2.61 -10.79
C MET A 8 -14.80 1.23 -10.42
N ARG A 9 -15.17 0.70 -9.24
CA ARG A 9 -14.78 -0.63 -8.77
C ARG A 9 -15.33 -1.72 -9.68
N GLU A 10 -16.61 -1.65 -10.05
CA GLU A 10 -17.25 -2.58 -10.99
C GLU A 10 -16.64 -2.53 -12.39
N ARG A 11 -16.19 -1.35 -12.82
CA ARG A 11 -15.47 -1.17 -14.09
C ARG A 11 -14.02 -1.63 -14.05
N GLY A 12 -13.53 -2.13 -12.92
CA GLY A 12 -12.15 -2.60 -12.77
C GLY A 12 -11.11 -1.49 -12.73
N ALA A 13 -11.49 -0.25 -12.37
CA ALA A 13 -10.58 0.89 -12.31
C ALA A 13 -9.53 0.79 -11.19
N PHE A 14 -9.65 -0.19 -10.27
CA PHE A 14 -8.76 -0.35 -9.13
C PHE A 14 -8.04 -1.69 -9.16
N ALA A 15 -6.71 -1.63 -8.98
CA ALA A 15 -5.87 -2.77 -8.69
C ALA A 15 -6.21 -3.40 -7.33
N LEU A 16 -6.36 -2.54 -6.32
CA LEU A 16 -6.75 -2.92 -4.97
C LEU A 16 -7.85 -1.99 -4.52
N SER A 17 -8.93 -2.52 -3.95
CA SER A 17 -9.96 -1.69 -3.33
C SER A 17 -10.42 -2.31 -2.02
N TRP A 18 -10.71 -1.47 -1.04
CA TRP A 18 -11.25 -1.88 0.25
C TRP A 18 -12.04 -0.76 0.92
N GLN A 19 -12.80 -1.14 1.94
CA GLN A 19 -13.56 -0.22 2.78
C GLN A 19 -13.09 -0.36 4.23
N ALA A 20 -12.90 0.77 4.93
CA ALA A 20 -12.56 0.79 6.34
C ALA A 20 -13.00 2.12 6.98
N ASN A 21 -13.56 2.06 8.20
CA ASN A 21 -14.03 3.24 8.95
C ASN A 21 -14.94 4.17 8.10
N ASP A 22 -15.91 3.58 7.40
CA ASP A 22 -16.85 4.29 6.51
C ASP A 22 -16.20 5.01 5.30
N LEU A 23 -14.91 4.77 5.06
CA LEU A 23 -14.17 5.29 3.92
C LEU A 23 -13.87 4.20 2.90
N HIS A 24 -13.92 4.57 1.62
CA HIS A 24 -13.57 3.72 0.49
C HIS A 24 -12.17 4.07 -0.01
N TYR A 25 -11.31 3.08 -0.09
CA TYR A 25 -9.93 3.20 -0.55
C TYR A 25 -9.78 2.41 -1.84
N GLY A 26 -9.18 3.05 -2.84
CA GLY A 26 -8.87 2.41 -4.12
C GLY A 26 -7.44 2.77 -4.52
N ILE A 27 -6.65 1.76 -4.84
CA ILE A 27 -5.39 1.93 -5.55
C ILE A 27 -5.70 1.75 -7.03
N PRO A 28 -5.46 2.76 -7.88
CA PRO A 28 -5.78 2.72 -9.30
C PRO A 28 -5.07 1.57 -10.02
N ILE A 29 -5.68 1.03 -11.07
CA ILE A 29 -5.11 -0.11 -11.82
C ILE A 29 -3.84 0.25 -12.61
N GLU A 30 -3.59 1.54 -12.82
CA GLU A 30 -2.40 2.11 -13.46
C GLU A 30 -1.10 1.69 -12.79
N ILE A 31 -1.14 1.29 -11.50
CA ILE A 31 0.04 0.72 -10.84
C ILE A 31 0.52 -0.57 -11.53
N ASP A 32 -0.37 -1.33 -12.16
CA ASP A 32 -0.01 -2.55 -12.89
C ASP A 32 0.86 -2.19 -14.09
N GLN A 33 0.54 -1.08 -14.76
CA GLN A 33 1.32 -0.55 -15.88
C GLN A 33 2.69 -0.04 -15.40
N TRP A 34 2.75 0.69 -14.28
CA TRP A 34 4.02 1.13 -13.72
C TRP A 34 4.92 -0.04 -13.31
N LEU A 35 4.33 -1.09 -12.73
CA LEU A 35 5.07 -2.31 -12.37
C LEU A 35 5.57 -3.04 -13.63
N LEU A 36 4.78 -3.08 -14.70
CA LEU A 36 5.19 -3.63 -16.01
C LEU A 36 6.34 -2.83 -16.63
N GLU A 37 6.34 -1.50 -16.47
CA GLU A 37 7.40 -0.60 -16.92
C GLU A 37 8.67 -0.69 -16.06
N GLY A 38 8.65 -1.51 -15.00
CA GLY A 38 9.79 -1.71 -14.09
C GLY A 38 9.90 -0.63 -13.00
N HIS A 39 8.86 0.15 -12.77
CA HIS A 39 8.82 1.11 -11.67
C HIS A 39 8.52 0.43 -10.34
N ASP A 40 9.12 0.98 -9.28
CA ASP A 40 8.83 0.61 -7.90
C ASP A 40 7.64 1.45 -7.39
N VAL A 41 6.59 0.80 -6.88
CA VAL A 41 5.38 1.48 -6.39
C VAL A 41 5.24 1.30 -4.88
N LEU A 42 5.26 2.41 -4.14
CA LEU A 42 5.06 2.44 -2.69
C LEU A 42 3.63 2.87 -2.36
N ILE A 43 2.89 2.00 -1.68
CA ILE A 43 1.52 2.28 -1.24
C ILE A 43 1.43 2.22 0.28
N ASN A 44 0.63 3.11 0.87
CA ASN A 44 0.27 3.01 2.27
C ASN A 44 -0.87 2.00 2.43
N GLY A 45 -0.60 0.89 3.11
CA GLY A 45 -1.52 -0.22 3.26
C GLY A 45 -2.01 -0.38 4.69
N SER A 46 -3.01 -1.23 4.85
CA SER A 46 -3.41 -1.74 6.17
C SER A 46 -3.06 -3.21 6.28
N ARG A 47 -2.73 -3.66 7.50
CA ARG A 47 -2.35 -5.07 7.72
C ARG A 47 -3.43 -6.04 7.28
N ALA A 48 -4.70 -5.67 7.47
CA ALA A 48 -5.85 -6.49 7.10
C ALA A 48 -5.94 -6.74 5.58
N HIS A 49 -5.36 -5.87 4.76
CA HIS A 49 -5.40 -5.97 3.30
C HIS A 49 -4.09 -6.47 2.69
N LEU A 50 -3.05 -6.64 3.50
CA LEU A 50 -1.75 -7.11 3.05
C LEU A 50 -1.82 -8.50 2.39
N GLN A 51 -2.58 -9.44 2.96
CA GLN A 51 -2.72 -10.78 2.40
C GLN A 51 -3.36 -10.75 1.00
N LYS A 52 -4.40 -9.93 0.81
CA LYS A 52 -5.05 -9.76 -0.50
C LYS A 52 -4.11 -9.12 -1.51
N ALA A 53 -3.30 -8.16 -1.08
CA ALA A 53 -2.31 -7.52 -1.94
C ALA A 53 -1.20 -8.51 -2.35
N GLN A 54 -0.73 -9.37 -1.44
CA GLN A 54 0.27 -10.41 -1.76
C GLN A 54 -0.26 -11.46 -2.75
N LEU A 55 -1.55 -11.79 -2.70
CA LEU A 55 -2.15 -12.71 -3.67
C LEU A 55 -2.14 -12.13 -5.09
N ARG A 56 -2.34 -10.82 -5.24
CA ARG A 56 -2.30 -10.14 -6.54
C ARG A 56 -0.86 -9.81 -6.99
N TYR A 57 0.00 -9.45 -6.04
CA TYR A 57 1.40 -9.08 -6.27
C TYR A 57 2.32 -9.97 -5.44
N PRO A 58 2.73 -11.15 -5.96
CA PRO A 58 3.59 -12.07 -5.23
C PRO A 58 4.97 -11.48 -4.87
N THR A 59 5.43 -10.49 -5.64
CA THR A 59 6.70 -9.77 -5.42
C THR A 59 6.58 -8.60 -4.45
N LEU A 60 5.42 -8.42 -3.82
CA LEU A 60 5.18 -7.35 -2.85
C LEU A 60 6.04 -7.54 -1.59
N LEU A 61 6.71 -6.47 -1.20
CA LEU A 61 7.50 -6.35 0.02
C LEU A 61 6.74 -5.51 1.04
N ALA A 62 6.42 -6.10 2.19
CA ALA A 62 5.81 -5.37 3.29
C ALA A 62 6.89 -4.62 4.09
N VAL A 63 6.80 -3.30 4.15
CA VAL A 63 7.68 -2.43 4.95
C VAL A 63 6.94 -2.01 6.21
N LEU A 64 7.39 -2.53 7.35
CA LEU A 64 6.89 -2.11 8.66
C LEU A 64 7.67 -0.87 9.13
N LEU A 65 7.02 0.30 9.10
CA LEU A 65 7.58 1.48 9.75
C LEU A 65 7.20 1.49 11.23
N THR A 66 8.21 1.42 12.09
CA THR A 66 8.05 1.56 13.54
C THR A 66 8.56 2.93 13.95
N VAL A 67 7.65 3.79 14.42
CA VAL A 67 8.01 5.09 14.97
C VAL A 67 8.03 4.97 16.49
N ASN A 68 9.08 5.47 17.13
CA ASN A 68 9.14 5.55 18.58
C ASN A 68 7.98 6.41 19.09
N GLN A 69 7.18 5.86 20.01
CA GLN A 69 5.97 6.51 20.53
C GLN A 69 6.27 7.86 21.19
N ASP A 70 7.43 8.04 21.82
CA ASP A 70 7.78 9.31 22.47
C ASP A 70 8.02 10.42 21.44
N VAL A 71 8.67 10.10 20.32
CA VAL A 71 8.87 11.02 19.19
C VAL A 71 7.55 11.35 18.51
N LEU A 72 6.67 10.35 18.34
CA LEU A 72 5.35 10.59 17.80
C LEU A 72 4.51 11.48 18.72
N ARG A 73 4.53 11.24 20.04
CA ARG A 73 3.81 12.06 21.02
C ARG A 73 4.30 13.50 20.96
N GLN A 74 5.61 13.74 20.90
CA GLN A 74 6.18 15.08 20.76
C GLN A 74 5.73 15.79 19.48
N ARG A 75 5.75 15.09 18.33
CA ARG A 75 5.27 15.66 17.06
C ARG A 75 3.76 15.92 17.06
N LEU A 76 2.98 14.99 17.60
CA LEU A 76 1.53 15.16 17.72
C LEU A 76 1.18 16.27 18.71
N LEU A 77 1.89 16.43 19.83
CA LEU A 77 1.67 17.54 20.76
C LEU A 77 2.01 18.91 20.13
N GLY A 78 3.04 18.97 19.27
CA GLY A 78 3.31 20.16 18.46
C GLY A 78 2.23 20.46 17.40
N ALA A 79 1.56 19.43 16.89
CA ALA A 79 0.45 19.55 15.92
C ALA A 79 -0.95 19.65 16.56
N GLN A 80 -1.09 19.38 17.86
CA GLN A 80 -2.36 19.29 18.59
C GLN A 80 -2.94 20.65 19.03
N GLN A 81 -2.35 21.78 18.66
CA GLN A 81 -3.04 23.07 18.78
C GLN A 81 -4.23 23.22 17.80
N GLY A 82 -4.63 22.17 17.07
CA GLY A 82 -5.69 22.25 16.05
C GLY A 82 -6.79 21.20 16.03
N ASN A 83 -6.76 20.07 16.78
CA ASN A 83 -7.92 19.16 16.95
C ASN A 83 -7.61 17.96 17.89
N PRO A 84 -8.44 17.65 18.90
CA PRO A 84 -8.24 16.50 19.77
C PRO A 84 -8.92 15.25 19.17
N CYS A 85 -8.16 14.27 18.70
CA CYS A 85 -8.69 12.92 18.50
C CYS A 85 -7.93 11.91 19.37
N GLY A 86 -8.69 11.22 20.21
CA GLY A 86 -8.20 10.42 21.33
C GLY A 86 -7.28 9.26 20.94
N ASN A 87 -6.49 8.88 21.94
CA ASN A 87 -5.53 7.77 21.98
C ASN A 87 -5.98 6.54 21.19
N ARG A 88 -5.52 6.38 19.94
CA ARG A 88 -5.60 5.12 19.19
C ARG A 88 -4.24 4.45 19.21
N GLY A 89 -4.20 3.26 19.80
CA GLY A 89 -3.00 2.43 19.88
C GLY A 89 -2.38 2.13 18.51
N ALA A 90 -1.04 2.04 18.55
CA ALA A 90 -0.09 1.62 17.51
C ALA A 90 -0.02 2.48 16.22
N PRO A 91 1.02 3.32 16.07
CA PRO A 91 1.36 3.94 14.80
C PRO A 91 2.33 3.02 14.07
N SER A 92 1.88 1.81 13.74
CA SER A 92 2.57 0.96 12.78
C SER A 92 1.89 1.18 11.44
N ALA A 93 2.37 2.17 10.67
CA ALA A 93 2.02 2.29 9.28
C ALA A 93 2.74 1.16 8.53
N GLN A 94 1.98 0.21 8.00
CA GLN A 94 2.52 -0.78 7.09
C GLN A 94 2.43 -0.20 5.69
N LEU A 95 3.58 0.13 5.10
CA LEU A 95 3.63 0.40 3.68
C LEU A 95 3.90 -0.91 2.94
N ALA A 96 3.26 -1.07 1.79
CA ALA A 96 3.60 -2.14 0.88
C ALA A 96 4.36 -1.54 -0.30
N LEU A 97 5.50 -2.13 -0.64
CA LEU A 97 6.27 -1.80 -1.82
C LEU A 97 6.08 -2.95 -2.82
N CYS A 98 5.48 -2.66 -3.97
CA CYS A 98 5.47 -3.60 -5.08
C CYS A 98 6.66 -3.29 -5.99
N ARG A 99 7.53 -4.27 -6.23
CA ARG A 99 8.63 -4.13 -7.19
C ARG A 99 8.24 -4.72 -8.54
N GLY A 100 8.40 -3.93 -9.60
CA GLY A 100 8.37 -4.40 -10.98
C GLY A 100 9.67 -5.14 -11.30
N PHE A 101 9.62 -6.46 -11.51
CA PHE A 101 10.82 -7.23 -11.84
C PHE A 101 11.00 -7.27 -13.36
N THR A 102 11.85 -6.39 -13.90
CA THR A 102 12.40 -6.52 -15.26
C THR A 102 13.85 -6.98 -15.15
N GLY A 103 14.06 -8.31 -15.15
CA GLY A 103 15.39 -8.91 -15.09
C GLY A 103 15.36 -10.40 -15.39
N GLU A 104 15.63 -10.77 -16.63
CA GLU A 104 15.94 -12.13 -17.07
C GLU A 104 16.85 -12.89 -16.09
N GLN A 105 16.51 -14.15 -15.78
CA GLN A 105 17.52 -15.17 -15.56
C GLN A 105 17.72 -15.93 -16.87
N SER A 106 18.37 -15.28 -17.83
CA SER A 106 19.05 -15.94 -18.95
C SER A 106 20.50 -16.16 -18.52
N ALA A 107 20.73 -17.27 -17.80
CA ALA A 107 22.03 -17.93 -17.76
C ALA A 107 21.85 -19.34 -18.31
N GLY A 108 21.57 -19.43 -19.61
CA GLY A 108 21.98 -20.61 -20.36
C GLY A 108 23.49 -20.58 -20.50
N LEU A 109 24.18 -21.58 -19.94
CA LEU A 109 25.38 -22.11 -20.57
C LEU A 109 24.99 -23.44 -21.26
N PRO A 110 25.33 -23.63 -22.54
CA PRO A 110 25.21 -24.92 -23.20
C PRO A 110 26.37 -25.85 -22.81
N ALA A 111 26.15 -27.14 -23.11
CA ALA A 111 26.99 -28.30 -22.92
C ALA A 111 28.52 -28.10 -22.92
N GLY A 112 29.16 -28.78 -21.96
CA GLY A 112 30.52 -29.29 -21.99
C GLY A 112 30.55 -30.64 -21.29
#